data_AF-A0A943LSU4-F1
#
_entry.id   AF-A0A943LSU4-F1
#
_cell.length_a   1.000
_cell.length_b   1.000
_cell.length_c   1.000
_cell.angle_alpha   90.00
_cell.angle_beta   90.00
_cell.angle_gamma   90.00
#
_symmetry.space_group_name_H-M   'P 1'
#
loop_
_entity.id
_entity.type
_entity.pdbx_description
1 polymer ?
#
loop_
_entity_poly.entity_id
_entity_poly.type
_entity_poly.pdbx_seq_one_letter_code
_entity_poly.pdbx_strand_id
1 'polypeptide(L)'
;ENGEPGEERELQLELKILADVGLVGFPSVGKSTILSVVTAAKPKIGAYHFTTIVPNLGMVRTKSGESFAMADLPGLIEGASQGVGLGTQFLRHIERTRVILHVIDMSASEGRDPYEDYLQINKELETYNLRLMERPQIIVANKMDMPEAEENLKEFKEKLAANYDEFDELPQIFPISSLAHQGLENLLEATAELLDETDEFLLYSEDDMEQEEVYYGFNEDERPFEISRDDDASWVLSGEKLEKLFVMTNMERDESIMKFARQLRGMGVDEALRERGAKDGDIVRIGNFEFEFVD
;
A
#
# COMPACT_ATOMS: atom_id res chain seq x y z
N GLU A 1 27.89 -24.34 24.25
CA GLU A 1 26.68 -24.39 23.42
C GLU A 1 26.91 -23.45 22.26
N ASN A 2 26.44 -23.82 21.07
CA ASN A 2 26.46 -22.91 19.93
C ASN A 2 25.41 -21.81 20.15
N GLY A 3 25.55 -20.68 19.45
CA GLY A 3 24.51 -19.66 19.43
C GLY A 3 23.23 -20.20 18.80
N GLU A 4 22.08 -19.61 19.16
CA GLU A 4 20.82 -19.92 18.51
C GLU A 4 20.90 -19.55 17.01
N PRO A 5 20.32 -20.36 16.10
CA PRO A 5 20.25 -20.00 14.68
C PRO A 5 19.51 -18.67 14.51
N GLY A 6 20.06 -17.76 13.69
CA GLY A 6 19.36 -16.52 13.34
C GLY A 6 18.13 -16.81 12.47
N GLU A 7 17.10 -15.96 12.55
CA GLU A 7 15.97 -16.03 11.63
C GLU A 7 16.35 -15.45 10.26
N GLU A 8 16.15 -16.24 9.20
CA GLU A 8 16.25 -15.77 7.82
C GLU A 8 14.85 -15.64 7.23
N ARG A 9 14.54 -14.50 6.61
CA ARG A 9 13.26 -14.28 5.90
C ARG A 9 13.49 -13.70 4.52
N GLU A 10 12.75 -14.21 3.54
CA GLU A 10 12.67 -13.65 2.21
C GLU A 10 11.50 -12.66 2.16
N LEU A 11 11.79 -11.38 1.99
CA LEU A 11 10.78 -10.32 1.99
C LEU A 11 10.54 -9.83 0.56
N GLN A 12 9.28 -9.82 0.14
CA GLN A 12 8.86 -9.15 -1.09
C GLN A 12 8.54 -7.68 -0.80
N LEU A 13 9.41 -6.79 -1.26
CA LEU A 13 9.25 -5.36 -1.09
C LEU A 13 8.64 -4.76 -2.38
N GLU A 14 7.45 -4.20 -2.29
CA GLU A 14 6.79 -3.50 -3.40
C GLU A 14 7.00 -1.98 -3.25
N LEU A 15 7.75 -1.37 -4.18
CA LEU A 15 7.92 0.08 -4.23
C LEU A 15 6.64 0.70 -4.80
N LYS A 16 5.81 1.25 -3.92
CA LYS A 16 4.69 2.10 -4.33
C LYS A 16 5.28 3.43 -4.84
N ILE A 17 5.41 3.62 -6.16
CA ILE A 17 5.69 4.93 -6.76
C ILE A 17 4.34 5.62 -7.02
N LEU A 18 4.19 6.80 -6.45
CA LEU A 18 2.89 7.36 -6.07
C LEU A 18 2.84 8.84 -6.46
N ALA A 19 1.66 9.30 -6.86
CA ALA A 19 1.40 10.72 -6.99
C ALA A 19 1.01 11.28 -5.63
N ASP A 20 1.62 12.38 -5.23
CA ASP A 20 1.20 13.17 -4.07
C ASP A 20 -0.08 13.94 -4.41
N VAL A 21 -0.25 14.29 -5.69
CA VAL A 21 -1.36 15.10 -6.21
C VAL A 21 -2.06 14.40 -7.38
N GLY A 22 -3.39 14.32 -7.30
CA GLY A 22 -4.22 13.74 -8.35
C GLY A 22 -5.05 14.78 -9.08
N LEU A 23 -4.99 14.80 -10.41
CA LEU A 23 -5.87 15.61 -11.25
C LEU A 23 -7.15 14.82 -11.55
N VAL A 24 -8.30 15.39 -11.21
CA VAL A 24 -9.64 14.86 -11.50
C VAL A 24 -10.45 15.85 -12.32
N GLY A 25 -11.48 15.38 -13.03
CA GLY A 25 -12.32 16.21 -13.89
C GLY A 25 -12.69 15.51 -15.19
N PHE A 26 -13.60 16.11 -15.95
CA PHE A 26 -14.08 15.54 -17.21
C PHE A 26 -13.00 15.33 -18.28
N PRO A 27 -13.24 14.51 -19.32
CA PRO A 27 -12.38 14.51 -20.50
C PRO A 27 -12.33 15.94 -21.09
N SER A 28 -11.24 16.25 -21.77
CA SER A 28 -11.05 17.54 -22.46
C SER A 28 -11.03 18.82 -21.58
N VAL A 29 -11.13 18.73 -20.25
CA VAL A 29 -11.02 19.90 -19.35
C VAL A 29 -9.59 20.45 -19.24
N GLY A 30 -8.60 19.71 -19.76
CA GLY A 30 -7.20 20.14 -19.82
C GLY A 30 -6.27 19.52 -18.78
N LYS A 31 -6.66 18.43 -18.10
CA LYS A 31 -5.82 17.71 -17.12
C LYS A 31 -4.43 17.37 -17.67
N SER A 32 -4.38 16.66 -18.80
CA SER A 32 -3.10 16.26 -19.39
C SER A 32 -2.30 17.46 -19.91
N THR A 33 -2.97 18.54 -20.35
CA THR A 33 -2.32 19.81 -20.72
C THR A 33 -1.66 20.44 -19.51
N ILE A 34 -2.39 20.60 -18.39
CA ILE A 34 -1.85 21.10 -17.11
C ILE A 34 -0.61 20.28 -16.74
N LEU A 35 -0.75 18.95 -16.65
CA LEU A 35 0.34 18.05 -16.29
C LEU A 35 1.56 18.23 -17.20
N SER A 36 1.37 18.28 -18.52
CA SER A 36 2.47 18.48 -19.46
C SER A 36 3.19 19.82 -19.33
N VAL A 37 2.47 20.87 -18.91
CA VAL A 37 3.00 22.23 -18.78
C VAL A 37 3.74 22.41 -17.46
N VAL A 38 3.24 21.80 -16.38
CA VAL A 38 3.76 22.01 -15.02
C VAL A 38 4.88 21.05 -14.64
N THR A 39 5.16 20.03 -15.46
CA THR A 39 6.15 18.99 -15.15
C THR A 39 7.51 19.29 -15.74
N ALA A 40 8.57 19.17 -14.93
CA ALA A 40 9.95 19.47 -15.32
C ALA A 40 10.58 18.38 -16.22
N ALA A 41 9.94 17.21 -16.31
CA ALA A 41 10.29 16.11 -17.19
C ALA A 41 9.07 15.74 -18.03
N LYS A 42 9.27 15.36 -19.31
CA LYS A 42 8.19 14.77 -20.12
C LYS A 42 7.51 13.68 -19.30
N PRO A 43 6.16 13.69 -19.19
CA PRO A 43 5.43 12.67 -18.46
C PRO A 43 5.97 11.30 -18.84
N LYS A 44 6.56 10.59 -17.88
CA LYS A 44 7.02 9.23 -18.15
C LYS A 44 5.74 8.41 -18.20
N ILE A 45 5.43 7.88 -19.38
CA ILE A 45 4.42 6.84 -19.55
C ILE A 45 4.95 5.63 -18.78
N GLY A 46 4.63 5.55 -17.50
CA GLY A 46 5.06 4.50 -16.60
C GLY A 46 4.31 3.22 -16.94
N ALA A 47 4.82 2.45 -17.90
CA ALA A 47 4.39 1.08 -18.13
C ALA A 47 4.88 0.23 -16.96
N TYR A 48 4.23 0.37 -15.80
CA TYR A 48 4.50 -0.47 -14.65
C TYR A 48 3.88 -1.84 -14.91
N HIS A 49 4.61 -2.90 -14.54
CA HIS A 49 4.21 -4.29 -14.80
C HIS A 49 2.88 -4.70 -14.13
N PHE A 50 2.30 -3.82 -13.32
CA PHE A 50 1.09 -4.02 -12.51
C PHE A 50 -0.08 -3.08 -12.87
N THR A 51 0.06 -2.17 -13.86
CA THR A 51 -1.03 -1.28 -14.27
C THR A 51 -1.63 -1.73 -15.60
N THR A 52 -2.94 -1.96 -15.66
CA THR A 52 -3.68 -2.20 -16.92
C THR A 52 -3.85 -0.91 -17.74
N ILE A 53 -3.84 0.25 -17.09
CA ILE A 53 -3.84 1.58 -17.70
C ILE A 53 -2.69 2.37 -17.09
N VAL A 54 -1.80 2.89 -17.94
CA VAL A 54 -0.65 3.70 -17.50
C VAL A 54 -1.13 5.11 -17.16
N PRO A 55 -1.07 5.55 -15.89
CA PRO A 55 -1.38 6.93 -15.55
C PRO A 55 -0.29 7.85 -16.11
N ASN A 56 -0.70 9.03 -16.57
CA ASN A 56 0.26 10.08 -16.91
C ASN A 56 0.78 10.69 -15.60
N LEU A 57 2.06 10.52 -15.32
CA LEU A 57 2.72 11.00 -14.11
C LEU A 57 3.85 11.96 -14.48
N GLY A 58 4.02 13.03 -13.70
CA GLY A 58 5.20 13.87 -13.82
C GLY A 58 5.59 14.56 -12.51
N MET A 59 6.87 14.90 -12.41
CA MET A 59 7.42 15.65 -11.29
C MET A 59 7.21 17.14 -11.51
N VAL A 60 6.58 17.78 -10.54
CA VAL A 60 6.39 19.23 -10.49
C VAL A 60 7.44 19.83 -9.56
N ARG A 61 7.93 21.02 -9.91
CA ARG A 61 8.84 21.79 -9.06
C ARG A 61 8.31 23.22 -8.97
N THR A 62 8.03 23.69 -7.75
CA THR A 62 7.62 25.08 -7.49
C THR A 62 8.83 26.02 -7.65
N LYS A 63 8.60 27.34 -7.74
CA LYS A 63 9.70 28.32 -7.73
C LYS A 63 10.41 28.39 -6.38
N SER A 64 9.67 28.14 -5.30
CA SER A 64 10.18 28.04 -3.93
C SER A 64 11.11 26.83 -3.73
N GLY A 65 11.05 25.85 -4.63
CA GLY A 65 12.00 24.74 -4.70
C GLY A 65 11.45 23.41 -4.20
N GLU A 66 10.21 23.37 -3.73
CA GLU A 66 9.50 22.13 -3.41
C GLU A 66 9.29 21.30 -4.68
N SER A 67 9.17 19.99 -4.49
CA SER A 67 8.88 19.07 -5.58
C SER A 67 7.94 17.98 -5.13
N PHE A 68 6.95 17.69 -5.95
CA PHE A 68 5.95 16.66 -5.68
C PHE A 68 5.57 15.94 -6.98
N ALA A 69 5.06 14.72 -6.84
CA ALA A 69 4.59 13.92 -7.95
C ALA A 69 3.11 14.24 -8.24
N MET A 70 2.79 14.58 -9.49
CA MET A 70 1.43 14.83 -9.94
C MET A 70 1.03 13.78 -10.97
N ALA A 71 -0.16 13.20 -10.84
CA ALA A 71 -0.73 12.30 -11.83
C ALA A 71 -2.09 12.76 -12.34
N ASP A 72 -2.32 12.49 -13.62
CA ASP A 72 -3.67 12.41 -14.17
C ASP A 72 -4.31 11.13 -13.63
N LEU A 73 -5.51 11.22 -13.05
CA LEU A 73 -6.27 10.06 -12.60
C LEU A 73 -7.24 9.65 -13.74
N PRO A 74 -6.80 8.82 -14.73
CA PRO A 74 -7.66 8.38 -15.82
C PRO A 74 -8.79 7.50 -15.28
N GLY A 75 -9.95 7.56 -15.92
CA GLY A 75 -10.94 6.49 -15.79
C GLY A 75 -11.87 6.55 -14.58
N LEU A 76 -12.07 7.73 -13.97
CA LEU A 76 -13.28 7.95 -13.16
C LEU A 76 -14.55 7.74 -14.04
N ILE A 77 -14.55 8.29 -15.24
CA ILE A 77 -15.79 8.54 -16.00
C ILE A 77 -16.17 7.37 -16.94
N GLU A 78 -15.29 6.40 -17.17
CA GLU A 78 -15.56 5.26 -18.07
C GLU A 78 -15.21 3.91 -17.44
N GLY A 79 -16.24 3.20 -16.96
CA GLY A 79 -16.18 1.75 -16.74
C GLY A 79 -15.67 1.25 -15.39
N ALA A 80 -15.26 2.11 -14.46
CA ALA A 80 -14.88 1.71 -13.10
C ALA A 80 -16.03 1.03 -12.33
N SER A 81 -17.28 1.44 -12.59
CA SER A 81 -18.48 0.83 -12.02
C SER A 81 -18.98 -0.43 -12.74
N GLN A 82 -18.43 -0.79 -13.91
CA GLN A 82 -18.86 -1.95 -14.70
C GLN A 82 -17.94 -3.18 -14.56
N GLY A 83 -17.03 -3.19 -13.59
CA GLY A 83 -16.23 -4.39 -13.27
C GLY A 83 -15.22 -4.80 -14.34
N VAL A 84 -14.88 -3.90 -15.27
CA VAL A 84 -13.87 -4.15 -16.30
C VAL A 84 -12.50 -3.70 -15.79
N GLY A 85 -11.87 -4.53 -14.95
CA GLY A 85 -10.40 -4.64 -14.88
C GLY A 85 -9.56 -3.39 -14.57
N LEU A 86 -10.14 -2.30 -14.04
CA LEU A 86 -9.38 -1.28 -13.31
C LEU A 86 -9.07 -1.89 -11.93
N GLY A 87 -8.08 -2.79 -11.92
CA GLY A 87 -7.83 -3.69 -10.78
C GLY A 87 -7.62 -2.94 -9.47
N THR A 88 -7.80 -3.66 -8.35
CA THR A 88 -7.40 -3.26 -6.98
C THR A 88 -5.98 -2.67 -6.93
N GLN A 89 -5.12 -3.00 -7.91
CA GLN A 89 -3.83 -2.36 -8.09
C GLN A 89 -3.93 -0.89 -8.51
N PHE A 90 -4.70 -0.48 -9.54
CA PHE A 90 -4.78 0.94 -9.95
C PHE A 90 -5.31 1.82 -8.82
N LEU A 91 -6.34 1.35 -8.11
CA LEU A 91 -6.88 2.02 -6.92
C LEU A 91 -5.80 2.21 -5.85
N ARG A 92 -4.97 1.19 -5.58
CA ARG A 92 -3.76 1.28 -4.73
C ARG A 92 -2.75 2.36 -5.10
N HIS A 93 -2.75 2.85 -6.34
CA HIS A 93 -1.87 3.93 -6.77
C HIS A 93 -2.47 5.32 -6.54
N ILE A 94 -3.81 5.43 -6.56
CA ILE A 94 -4.54 6.65 -6.18
C ILE A 94 -4.52 6.81 -4.65
N GLU A 95 -4.39 5.71 -3.91
CA GLU A 95 -4.43 5.70 -2.44
C GLU A 95 -3.43 6.65 -1.77
N ARG A 96 -2.24 6.93 -2.32
CA ARG A 96 -1.29 7.88 -1.70
C ARG A 96 -1.43 9.32 -2.19
N THR A 97 -2.39 9.61 -3.07
CA THR A 97 -2.73 11.00 -3.42
C THR A 97 -3.18 11.71 -2.15
N ARG A 98 -2.50 12.75 -1.71
CA ARG A 98 -2.87 13.51 -0.50
C ARG A 98 -3.79 14.67 -0.84
N VAL A 99 -3.59 15.27 -2.02
CA VAL A 99 -4.35 16.44 -2.48
C VAL A 99 -5.00 16.16 -3.84
N ILE A 100 -6.26 16.57 -3.99
CA ILE A 100 -7.01 16.46 -5.23
C ILE A 100 -7.10 17.83 -5.90
N LEU A 101 -6.70 17.90 -7.17
CA LEU A 101 -6.91 19.06 -8.04
C LEU A 101 -8.08 18.78 -8.97
N HIS A 102 -9.23 19.40 -8.67
CA HIS A 102 -10.45 19.23 -9.45
C HIS A 102 -10.49 20.24 -10.59
N VAL A 103 -10.15 19.77 -11.79
CA VAL A 103 -10.07 20.58 -13.01
C VAL A 103 -11.43 20.69 -13.69
N ILE A 104 -11.92 21.92 -13.82
CA ILE A 104 -13.21 22.25 -14.42
C ILE A 104 -12.98 23.16 -15.62
N ASP A 105 -13.67 22.89 -16.72
CA ASP A 105 -13.67 23.77 -17.89
C ASP A 105 -14.66 24.92 -17.71
N MET A 106 -14.17 26.12 -17.39
CA MET A 106 -15.03 27.30 -17.22
C MET A 106 -15.54 27.86 -18.54
N SER A 107 -14.97 27.49 -19.68
CA SER A 107 -15.44 27.99 -20.98
C SER A 107 -16.71 27.28 -21.47
N ALA A 108 -17.17 26.23 -20.77
CA ALA A 108 -18.28 25.37 -21.20
C ALA A 108 -18.14 24.89 -22.66
N SER A 109 -16.90 24.66 -23.14
CA SER A 109 -16.63 24.44 -24.58
C SER A 109 -17.30 23.20 -25.17
N GLU A 110 -17.61 22.21 -24.34
CA GLU A 110 -18.35 21.00 -24.72
C GLU A 110 -19.87 21.11 -24.47
N GLY A 111 -20.38 22.30 -24.15
CA GLY A 111 -21.79 22.54 -23.84
C GLY A 111 -22.25 21.99 -22.49
N ARG A 112 -21.32 21.76 -21.57
CA ARG A 112 -21.58 21.32 -20.20
C ARG A 112 -21.55 22.50 -19.22
N ASP A 113 -22.42 22.47 -18.21
CA ASP A 113 -22.41 23.45 -17.12
C ASP A 113 -21.25 23.14 -16.16
N PRO A 114 -20.35 24.10 -15.86
CA PRO A 114 -19.20 23.87 -15.00
C PRO A 114 -19.54 23.39 -13.58
N TYR A 115 -20.68 23.82 -13.04
CA TYR A 115 -21.12 23.46 -11.69
C TYR A 115 -21.70 22.04 -11.65
N GLU A 116 -22.48 21.66 -12.66
CA GLU A 116 -22.95 20.28 -12.81
C GLU A 116 -21.78 19.29 -13.00
N ASP A 117 -20.76 19.67 -13.78
CA ASP A 117 -19.54 18.87 -13.96
C ASP A 117 -18.83 18.63 -12.61
N TYR A 118 -18.73 19.67 -11.77
CA TYR A 118 -18.18 19.57 -10.42
C TYR A 118 -18.96 18.62 -9.52
N LEU A 119 -20.30 18.74 -9.50
CA LEU A 119 -21.16 17.87 -8.70
C LEU A 119 -21.06 16.41 -9.14
N GLN A 120 -21.01 16.16 -10.45
CA GLN A 120 -20.95 14.81 -10.99
C GLN A 120 -19.63 14.12 -10.62
N ILE A 121 -18.50 14.80 -10.72
CA ILE A 121 -17.20 14.25 -10.32
C ILE A 121 -17.14 14.01 -8.81
N ASN A 122 -17.62 14.93 -7.97
CA ASN A 122 -17.62 14.70 -6.51
C ASN A 122 -18.51 13.51 -6.12
N LYS A 123 -19.69 13.38 -6.74
CA LYS A 123 -20.55 12.21 -6.54
C LYS A 123 -19.85 10.93 -6.95
N GLU A 124 -19.06 10.99 -8.01
CA GLU A 124 -18.25 9.86 -8.42
C GLU A 124 -17.18 9.52 -7.39
N LEU A 125 -16.42 10.51 -6.92
CA LEU A 125 -15.40 10.34 -5.87
C LEU A 125 -15.98 9.74 -4.59
N GLU A 126 -17.21 10.11 -4.21
CA GLU A 126 -17.95 9.53 -3.08
C GLU A 126 -18.21 8.02 -3.25
N THR A 127 -18.44 7.53 -4.48
CA THR A 127 -18.66 6.10 -4.73
C THR A 127 -17.40 5.25 -4.55
N TYR A 128 -16.21 5.86 -4.54
CA TYR A 128 -14.96 5.15 -4.27
C TYR A 128 -14.70 5.12 -2.76
N ASN A 129 -14.74 3.92 -2.17
CA ASN A 129 -14.48 3.69 -0.74
C ASN A 129 -12.98 3.79 -0.38
N LEU A 130 -12.35 4.91 -0.73
CA LEU A 130 -10.90 5.18 -0.58
C LEU A 130 -10.63 6.46 0.21
N ARG A 131 -11.61 6.95 0.98
CA ARG A 131 -11.54 8.20 1.74
C ARG A 131 -11.14 9.40 0.87
N LEU A 132 -11.47 9.38 -0.44
CA LEU A 132 -11.09 10.46 -1.38
C LEU A 132 -11.76 11.78 -1.01
N MET A 133 -12.96 11.71 -0.46
CA MET A 133 -13.72 12.89 -0.01
C MET A 133 -13.13 13.54 1.24
N GLU A 134 -12.27 12.85 2.00
CA GLU A 134 -11.57 13.42 3.16
C GLU A 134 -10.31 14.19 2.74
N ARG A 135 -9.88 14.03 1.49
CA ARG A 135 -8.66 14.64 0.98
C ARG A 135 -8.92 16.10 0.63
N PRO A 136 -8.04 17.02 1.02
CA PRO A 136 -8.15 18.41 0.62
C PRO A 136 -8.25 18.55 -0.90
N GLN A 137 -9.28 19.27 -1.34
CA GLN A 137 -9.57 19.49 -2.74
C GLN A 137 -9.40 20.96 -3.09
N ILE A 138 -8.62 21.23 -4.13
CA ILE A 138 -8.50 22.54 -4.76
C ILE A 138 -9.29 22.51 -6.08
N ILE A 139 -10.16 23.49 -6.27
CA ILE A 139 -10.88 23.67 -7.53
C ILE A 139 -10.00 24.45 -8.50
N VAL A 140 -9.72 23.84 -9.65
CA VAL A 140 -8.92 24.42 -10.72
C VAL A 140 -9.86 24.84 -11.85
N ALA A 141 -10.20 26.12 -11.87
CA ALA A 141 -11.04 26.74 -12.90
C ALA A 141 -10.21 27.00 -14.16
N ASN A 142 -10.20 26.06 -15.10
CA ASN A 142 -9.35 26.09 -16.30
C ASN A 142 -10.05 26.73 -17.52
N LYS A 143 -9.26 27.02 -18.56
CA LYS A 143 -9.66 27.68 -19.81
C LYS A 143 -10.18 29.10 -19.63
N MET A 144 -9.65 29.83 -18.64
CA MET A 144 -10.00 31.23 -18.38
C MET A 144 -9.62 32.21 -19.51
N ASP A 145 -8.85 31.75 -20.51
CA ASP A 145 -8.54 32.49 -21.73
C ASP A 145 -9.69 32.53 -22.74
N MET A 146 -10.73 31.72 -22.54
CA MET A 146 -11.86 31.61 -23.46
C MET A 146 -12.97 32.62 -23.14
N PRO A 147 -13.79 33.00 -24.15
CA PRO A 147 -15.02 33.76 -23.91
C PRO A 147 -15.93 33.05 -22.90
N GLU A 148 -16.76 33.82 -22.18
CA GLU A 148 -17.75 33.33 -21.20
C GLU A 148 -17.15 32.72 -19.92
N ALA A 149 -15.86 32.39 -19.89
CA ALA A 149 -15.21 31.77 -18.72
C ALA A 149 -15.27 32.63 -17.45
N GLU A 150 -15.15 33.95 -17.57
CA GLU A 150 -15.27 34.87 -16.42
C GLU A 150 -16.69 34.91 -15.84
N GLU A 151 -17.71 34.91 -16.70
CA GLU A 151 -19.12 34.92 -16.29
C GLU A 151 -19.50 33.57 -15.66
N ASN A 152 -19.12 32.47 -16.30
CA ASN A 152 -19.31 31.12 -15.78
C ASN A 152 -18.60 30.91 -14.44
N LEU A 153 -17.38 31.43 -14.25
CA LEU A 153 -16.68 31.36 -12.97
C LEU A 153 -17.43 32.13 -11.87
N LYS A 154 -18.04 33.26 -12.21
CA LYS A 154 -18.84 34.03 -11.25
C LYS A 154 -20.09 33.25 -10.84
N GLU A 155 -20.85 32.73 -11.81
CA GLU A 155 -22.02 31.89 -11.53
C GLU A 155 -21.64 30.63 -10.74
N PHE A 156 -20.52 30.00 -11.09
CA PHE A 156 -19.99 28.83 -10.37
C PHE A 156 -19.74 29.16 -8.89
N LYS A 157 -19.09 30.29 -8.59
CA LYS A 157 -18.83 30.73 -7.22
C LYS A 157 -20.12 31.01 -6.45
N GLU A 158 -21.10 31.62 -7.09
CA GLU A 158 -22.42 31.89 -6.49
C GLU A 158 -23.16 30.59 -6.17
N LYS A 159 -23.20 29.63 -7.12
CA LYS A 159 -23.81 28.30 -6.91
C LYS A 159 -23.07 27.51 -5.82
N LEU A 160 -21.74 27.56 -5.81
CA LEU A 160 -20.93 26.88 -4.79
C LEU A 160 -21.23 27.44 -3.40
N ALA A 161 -21.18 28.76 -3.22
CA ALA A 161 -21.48 29.39 -1.94
C ALA A 161 -22.92 29.14 -1.47
N ALA A 162 -23.89 29.04 -2.38
CA ALA A 162 -25.29 28.77 -2.04
C ALA A 162 -25.56 27.33 -1.57
N ASN A 163 -24.67 26.39 -1.90
CA ASN A 163 -24.84 24.97 -1.57
C ASN A 163 -23.85 24.48 -0.50
N TYR A 164 -22.98 25.35 0.02
CA TYR A 164 -22.12 25.08 1.17
C TYR A 164 -22.76 25.59 2.45
N ASP A 165 -22.56 24.86 3.56
CA ASP A 165 -23.01 25.30 4.87
C ASP A 165 -22.25 26.58 5.28
N GLU A 166 -22.90 27.48 6.01
CA GLU A 166 -22.29 28.74 6.46
C GLU A 166 -21.10 28.54 7.40
N PHE A 167 -20.98 27.33 7.99
CA PHE A 167 -19.92 26.94 8.90
C PHE A 167 -18.75 26.21 8.23
N ASP A 168 -18.89 25.82 6.95
CA ASP A 168 -17.84 25.12 6.21
C ASP A 168 -16.95 26.09 5.43
N GLU A 169 -15.64 25.83 5.43
CA GLU A 169 -14.72 26.59 4.59
C GLU A 169 -14.92 26.21 3.12
N LEU A 170 -15.15 27.22 2.28
CA LEU A 170 -15.25 27.01 0.84
C LEU A 170 -13.91 26.49 0.29
N PRO A 171 -13.93 25.49 -0.61
CA PRO A 171 -12.72 25.01 -1.24
C PRO A 171 -12.05 26.14 -2.02
N GLN A 172 -10.72 26.15 -2.00
CA GLN A 172 -9.94 27.14 -2.72
C GLN A 172 -10.18 27.01 -4.23
N ILE A 173 -10.36 28.14 -4.92
CA ILE A 173 -10.59 28.18 -6.37
C ILE A 173 -9.46 28.96 -7.04
N PHE A 174 -8.72 28.29 -7.93
CA PHE A 174 -7.65 28.89 -8.72
C PHE A 174 -8.09 29.01 -10.19
N PRO A 175 -8.35 30.23 -10.68
CA PRO A 175 -8.55 30.48 -12.10
C PRO A 175 -7.22 30.38 -12.84
N ILE A 176 -7.15 29.49 -13.83
CA ILE A 176 -5.95 29.27 -14.64
C ILE A 176 -6.27 29.22 -16.13
N SER A 177 -5.24 29.43 -16.94
CA SER A 177 -5.23 28.99 -18.32
C SER A 177 -3.99 28.16 -18.56
N SER A 178 -4.19 26.86 -18.73
CA SER A 178 -3.09 25.93 -19.04
C SER A 178 -2.42 26.24 -20.37
N LEU A 179 -3.17 26.74 -21.36
CA LEU A 179 -2.66 27.08 -22.68
C LEU A 179 -1.92 28.43 -22.69
N ALA A 180 -2.44 29.42 -21.97
CA ALA A 180 -1.80 30.74 -21.86
C ALA A 180 -0.72 30.80 -20.77
N HIS A 181 -0.47 29.71 -20.04
CA HIS A 181 0.45 29.62 -18.90
C HIS A 181 0.14 30.64 -17.78
N GLN A 182 -1.14 30.92 -17.54
CA GLN A 182 -1.59 31.91 -16.55
C GLN A 182 -2.13 31.22 -15.29
N GLY A 183 -1.82 31.77 -14.12
CA GLY A 183 -2.33 31.31 -12.82
C GLY A 183 -1.73 29.99 -12.31
N LEU A 184 -0.93 29.29 -13.13
CA LEU A 184 -0.33 27.99 -12.77
C LEU A 184 0.61 28.09 -11.58
N GLU A 185 1.43 29.14 -11.50
CA GLU A 185 2.41 29.31 -10.42
C GLU A 185 1.74 29.36 -9.04
N ASN A 186 0.75 30.22 -8.88
CA ASN A 186 -0.02 30.34 -7.63
C ASN A 186 -0.72 29.03 -7.27
N LEU A 187 -1.25 28.30 -8.26
CA LEU A 187 -1.85 26.98 -8.03
C LEU A 187 -0.82 26.00 -7.48
N LEU A 188 0.39 25.94 -8.07
CA LEU A 188 1.43 25.00 -7.66
C LEU A 188 1.99 25.33 -6.27
N GLU A 189 2.15 26.61 -5.95
CA GLU A 189 2.60 27.05 -4.61
C GLU A 189 1.56 26.68 -3.55
N ALA A 190 0.28 27.02 -3.76
CA ALA A 190 -0.78 26.63 -2.84
C ALA A 190 -0.94 25.10 -2.70
N THR A 191 -0.70 24.36 -3.79
CA THR A 191 -0.70 22.88 -3.74
C THR A 191 0.44 22.35 -2.89
N ALA A 192 1.64 22.94 -2.97
CA ALA A 192 2.79 22.55 -2.17
C ALA A 192 2.58 22.88 -0.68
N GLU A 193 2.07 24.06 -0.37
CA GLU A 193 1.70 24.45 1.01
C GLU A 193 0.66 23.48 1.58
N LEU A 194 -0.39 23.16 0.82
CA LEU A 194 -1.42 22.23 1.25
C LEU A 194 -0.87 20.81 1.45
N LEU A 195 0.05 20.36 0.58
CA LEU A 195 0.73 19.08 0.76
C LEU A 195 1.59 19.03 2.02
N ASP A 196 2.22 20.14 2.42
CA ASP A 196 3.04 20.17 3.64
C ASP A 196 2.18 20.10 4.91
N GLU A 197 0.94 20.60 4.86
CA GLU A 197 -0.01 20.57 5.97
C GLU A 197 -0.87 19.29 6.04
N THR A 198 -1.00 18.58 4.93
CA THR A 198 -1.91 17.42 4.81
C THR A 198 -1.21 16.13 5.20
N ASP A 199 -1.59 15.47 6.30
CA ASP A 199 -1.01 14.17 6.67
C ASP A 199 -1.18 13.07 5.59
N GLU A 200 -0.37 12.01 5.65
CA GLU A 200 -0.56 10.85 4.78
C GLU A 200 -1.87 10.12 5.15
N PHE A 201 -2.77 9.98 4.17
CA PHE A 201 -3.99 9.18 4.33
C PHE A 201 -3.66 7.68 4.26
N LEU A 202 -3.30 7.09 5.40
CA LEU A 202 -3.19 5.65 5.52
C LEU A 202 -4.60 5.02 5.45
N LEU A 203 -4.80 4.05 4.55
CA LEU A 203 -6.06 3.29 4.48
C LEU A 203 -6.20 2.26 5.59
N TYR A 204 -5.08 1.90 6.21
CA TYR A 204 -5.01 1.05 7.39
C TYR A 204 -4.58 1.94 8.55
N SER A 205 -5.43 2.05 9.55
CA SER A 205 -5.03 2.56 10.85
C SER A 205 -4.01 1.60 11.49
N GLU A 206 -3.24 2.06 12.48
CA GLU A 206 -2.45 1.13 13.31
C GLU A 206 -3.38 0.03 13.89
N ASP A 207 -4.64 0.37 14.19
CA ASP A 207 -5.69 -0.56 14.64
C ASP A 207 -6.13 -1.58 13.55
N ASP A 208 -6.03 -1.27 12.26
CA ASP A 208 -6.28 -2.23 11.17
C ASP A 208 -5.08 -3.17 10.98
N MET A 209 -3.86 -2.70 11.27
CA MET A 209 -2.67 -3.57 11.35
C MET A 209 -2.67 -4.45 12.60
N GLU A 210 -3.30 -4.01 13.70
CA GLU A 210 -3.57 -4.86 14.87
C GLU A 210 -4.55 -6.00 14.55
N GLN A 211 -5.50 -5.81 13.62
CA GLN A 211 -6.41 -6.88 13.18
C GLN A 211 -5.76 -7.90 12.24
N GLU A 212 -4.65 -7.54 11.60
CA GLU A 212 -3.75 -8.46 10.89
C GLU A 212 -2.48 -8.78 11.70
N GLU A 213 -2.48 -8.57 13.02
CA GLU A 213 -1.64 -9.40 13.87
C GLU A 213 -2.20 -10.83 13.81
N VAL A 214 -1.70 -11.62 12.86
CA VAL A 214 -1.58 -13.04 13.13
C VAL A 214 -0.70 -13.11 14.37
N TYR A 215 -1.34 -13.26 15.53
CA TYR A 215 -0.68 -13.77 16.70
C TYR A 215 0.00 -15.05 16.24
N TYR A 216 1.31 -14.97 15.99
CA TYR A 216 2.17 -16.09 16.30
C TYR A 216 2.05 -16.22 17.82
N GLY A 217 0.98 -16.87 18.25
CA GLY A 217 0.94 -17.42 19.58
C GLY A 217 2.26 -18.16 19.70
N PHE A 218 3.04 -17.81 20.71
CA PHE A 218 3.82 -18.83 21.39
C PHE A 218 2.82 -19.94 21.71
N ASN A 219 2.68 -20.90 20.79
CA ASN A 219 1.93 -22.11 21.04
C ASN A 219 2.76 -22.87 22.07
N GLU A 220 2.48 -22.65 23.36
CA GLU A 220 2.94 -23.54 24.43
C GLU A 220 2.50 -24.99 24.18
N ASP A 221 1.52 -25.19 23.27
CA ASP A 221 0.99 -26.47 22.83
C ASP A 221 1.76 -27.15 21.68
N GLU A 222 2.81 -26.54 21.12
CA GLU A 222 3.69 -27.29 20.20
C GLU A 222 4.42 -28.38 20.99
N ARG A 223 4.03 -29.63 20.71
CA ARG A 223 4.66 -30.79 21.33
C ARG A 223 6.17 -30.68 21.13
N PRO A 224 6.97 -30.88 22.19
CA PRO A 224 8.41 -30.67 22.14
C PRO A 224 9.13 -31.53 21.10
N PHE A 225 8.49 -32.62 20.65
CA PHE A 225 8.93 -33.53 19.59
C PHE A 225 7.75 -34.38 19.09
N GLU A 226 7.93 -34.99 17.92
CA GLU A 226 7.12 -36.04 17.34
C GLU A 226 7.99 -37.27 17.04
N ILE A 227 7.38 -38.46 17.01
CA ILE A 227 8.06 -39.72 16.67
C ILE A 227 7.37 -40.34 15.46
N SER A 228 8.10 -40.59 14.39
CA SER A 228 7.67 -41.39 13.24
C SER A 228 8.55 -42.62 13.08
N ARG A 229 8.20 -43.51 12.14
CA ARG A 229 8.96 -44.73 11.85
C ARG A 229 9.27 -44.78 10.36
N ASP A 230 10.55 -44.98 10.03
CA ASP A 230 11.05 -44.97 8.66
C ASP A 230 11.06 -46.40 8.05
N ASP A 231 11.26 -46.48 6.73
CA ASP A 231 11.19 -47.73 5.96
C ASP A 231 12.27 -48.76 6.37
N ASP A 232 13.38 -48.29 6.94
CA ASP A 232 14.47 -49.11 7.49
C ASP A 232 14.20 -49.61 8.93
N ALA A 233 12.98 -49.40 9.43
CA ALA A 233 12.52 -49.70 10.78
C ALA A 233 13.15 -48.84 11.89
N SER A 234 13.89 -47.78 11.56
CA SER A 234 14.38 -46.80 12.53
C SER A 234 13.27 -45.87 13.04
N TRP A 235 13.44 -45.39 14.28
CA TRP A 235 12.57 -44.38 14.88
C TRP A 235 13.10 -42.99 14.53
N VAL A 236 12.26 -42.12 13.98
CA VAL A 236 12.65 -40.75 13.60
C VAL A 236 12.01 -39.76 14.56
N LEU A 237 12.84 -38.94 15.18
CA LEU A 237 12.43 -37.86 16.06
C LEU A 237 12.53 -36.52 15.31
N SER A 238 11.43 -35.78 15.28
CA SER A 238 11.33 -34.47 14.63
C SER A 238 10.63 -33.46 15.54
N GLY A 239 10.81 -32.17 15.31
CA GLY A 239 10.09 -31.12 16.04
C GLY A 239 10.96 -29.91 16.32
N GLU A 240 10.36 -28.73 16.19
CA GLU A 240 11.10 -27.46 16.16
C GLU A 240 12.00 -27.26 17.39
N LYS A 241 11.48 -27.56 18.59
CA LYS A 241 12.22 -27.43 19.85
C LYS A 241 13.36 -28.45 19.97
N LEU A 242 13.13 -29.69 19.55
CA LEU A 242 14.13 -30.75 19.54
C LEU A 242 15.26 -30.46 18.55
N GLU A 243 14.92 -30.02 17.34
CA GLU A 243 15.87 -29.70 16.27
C GLU A 243 16.72 -28.48 16.62
N LYS A 244 16.13 -27.43 17.21
CA LYS A 244 16.87 -26.29 17.76
C LYS A 244 17.88 -26.72 18.83
N LEU A 245 17.46 -27.55 19.80
CA LEU A 245 18.35 -28.11 20.82
C LEU A 245 19.49 -28.94 20.22
N PHE A 246 19.19 -29.73 19.19
CA PHE A 246 20.17 -30.54 18.48
C PHE A 246 21.23 -29.66 17.79
N VAL A 247 20.82 -28.63 17.05
CA VAL A 247 21.73 -27.68 16.36
C VAL A 247 22.60 -26.88 17.34
N MET A 248 22.03 -26.49 18.50
CA MET A 248 22.76 -25.77 19.55
C MET A 248 23.77 -26.64 20.31
N THR A 249 23.62 -27.97 20.24
CA THR A 249 24.50 -28.92 20.91
C THR A 249 25.76 -29.17 20.07
N ASN A 250 26.93 -28.96 20.67
CA ASN A 250 28.18 -29.36 20.05
C ASN A 250 28.39 -30.88 20.21
N MET A 251 28.08 -31.64 19.15
CA MET A 251 28.17 -33.11 19.12
C MET A 251 29.60 -33.66 19.06
N GLU A 252 30.64 -32.82 18.99
CA GLU A 252 32.04 -33.25 19.03
C GLU A 252 32.57 -33.41 20.47
N ARG A 253 31.80 -33.00 21.48
CA ARG A 253 32.21 -33.00 22.88
C ARG A 253 31.30 -33.87 23.74
N ASP A 254 31.87 -34.89 24.35
CA ASP A 254 31.16 -35.87 25.20
C ASP A 254 30.28 -35.24 26.29
N GLU A 255 30.76 -34.17 26.95
CA GLU A 255 29.99 -33.44 27.97
C GLU A 255 28.70 -32.82 27.42
N SER A 256 28.74 -32.29 26.19
CA SER A 256 27.59 -31.69 25.51
C SER A 256 26.59 -32.77 25.09
N ILE A 257 27.07 -33.91 24.62
CA ILE A 257 26.24 -35.08 24.28
C ILE A 257 25.50 -35.59 25.52
N MET A 258 26.20 -35.71 26.65
CA MET A 258 25.57 -36.12 27.92
C MET A 258 24.52 -35.10 28.42
N LYS A 259 24.75 -33.80 28.21
CA LYS A 259 23.79 -32.75 28.55
C LYS A 259 22.54 -32.85 27.66
N PHE A 260 22.73 -33.02 26.36
CA PHE A 260 21.65 -33.22 25.39
C PHE A 260 20.82 -34.47 25.72
N ALA A 261 21.45 -35.60 26.02
CA ALA A 261 20.76 -36.82 26.44
C ALA A 261 19.94 -36.65 27.74
N ARG A 262 20.37 -35.77 28.66
CA ARG A 262 19.57 -35.42 29.85
C ARG A 262 18.38 -34.52 29.50
N GLN A 263 18.53 -33.63 28.52
CA GLN A 263 17.44 -32.77 28.05
C GLN A 263 16.38 -33.58 27.30
N LEU A 264 16.76 -34.56 26.46
CA LEU A 264 15.82 -35.49 25.81
C LEU A 264 14.99 -36.26 26.84
N ARG A 265 15.64 -36.78 27.88
CA ARG A 265 14.96 -37.41 29.03
C ARG A 265 14.00 -36.47 29.74
N GLY A 266 14.43 -35.23 30.00
CA GLY A 266 13.58 -34.20 30.60
C GLY A 266 12.38 -33.79 29.73
N MET A 267 12.48 -33.98 28.41
CA MET A 267 11.38 -33.76 27.45
C MET A 267 10.41 -34.94 27.37
N GLY A 268 10.77 -36.12 27.91
CA GLY A 268 9.93 -37.32 27.87
C GLY A 268 10.09 -38.18 26.61
N VAL A 269 11.17 -38.00 25.85
CA VAL A 269 11.44 -38.74 24.60
C VAL A 269 11.51 -40.25 24.85
N ASP A 270 12.25 -40.67 25.86
CA ASP A 270 12.45 -42.10 26.18
C ASP A 270 11.12 -42.80 26.53
N GLU A 271 10.26 -42.13 27.30
CA GLU A 271 8.94 -42.65 27.68
C GLU A 271 8.02 -42.78 26.46
N ALA A 272 7.99 -41.76 25.61
CA ALA A 272 7.20 -41.77 24.37
C ALA A 272 7.68 -42.83 23.37
N LEU A 273 8.99 -43.09 23.27
CA LEU A 273 9.54 -44.19 22.46
C LEU A 273 9.13 -45.56 23.01
N ARG A 274 9.18 -45.75 24.33
CA ARG A 274 8.72 -47.00 24.97
C ARG A 274 7.24 -47.26 24.74
N GLU A 275 6.39 -46.25 24.90
CA GLU A 275 4.94 -46.37 24.65
C GLU A 275 4.63 -46.78 23.20
N ARG A 276 5.47 -46.36 22.25
CA ARG A 276 5.37 -46.75 20.84
C ARG A 276 6.03 -48.10 20.53
N GLY A 277 6.68 -48.72 21.51
CA GLY A 277 7.22 -50.07 21.43
C GLY A 277 8.68 -50.16 20.96
N ALA A 278 9.46 -49.07 21.11
CA ALA A 278 10.91 -49.12 20.95
C ALA A 278 11.55 -50.07 21.98
N LYS A 279 12.57 -50.80 21.55
CA LYS A 279 13.32 -51.76 22.38
C LYS A 279 14.78 -51.38 22.47
N ASP A 280 15.46 -51.86 23.51
CA ASP A 280 16.91 -51.79 23.61
C ASP A 280 17.56 -52.32 22.33
N GLY A 281 18.41 -51.50 21.72
CA GLY A 281 19.05 -51.82 20.45
C GLY A 281 18.39 -51.25 19.21
N ASP A 282 17.19 -50.65 19.33
CA ASP A 282 16.55 -49.99 18.20
C ASP A 282 17.29 -48.70 17.83
N ILE A 283 17.40 -48.40 16.53
CA ILE A 283 18.05 -47.18 16.03
C ILE A 283 17.05 -46.01 16.07
N VAL A 284 17.50 -44.89 16.63
CA VAL A 284 16.77 -43.62 16.70
C VAL A 284 17.54 -42.54 15.94
N ARG A 285 16.84 -41.77 15.11
CA ARG A 285 17.41 -40.72 14.24
C ARG A 285 16.85 -39.35 14.59
N ILE A 286 17.72 -38.34 14.70
CA ILE A 286 17.39 -36.91 14.78
C ILE A 286 18.16 -36.20 13.65
N GLY A 287 17.46 -35.76 12.61
CA GLY A 287 18.11 -35.20 11.41
C GLY A 287 19.12 -36.18 10.80
N ASN A 288 20.40 -35.81 10.80
CA ASN A 288 21.50 -36.65 10.28
C ASN A 288 22.24 -37.47 11.35
N PHE A 289 21.77 -37.44 12.60
CA PHE A 289 22.40 -38.13 13.72
C PHE A 289 21.61 -39.37 14.11
N GLU A 290 22.31 -40.49 14.31
CA GLU A 290 21.74 -41.78 14.68
C GLU A 290 22.36 -42.28 15.98
N PHE A 291 21.54 -42.86 16.84
CA PHE A 291 21.98 -43.48 18.09
C PHE A 291 21.11 -44.69 18.43
N GLU A 292 21.63 -45.54 19.31
CA GLU A 292 20.93 -46.73 19.80
C GLU A 292 20.09 -46.36 21.02
N PHE A 293 18.82 -46.80 21.04
CA PHE A 293 17.98 -46.68 22.21
C PHE A 293 18.44 -47.66 23.29
N VAL A 294 18.67 -47.15 24.49
CA VAL A 294 19.10 -47.91 25.67
C VAL A 294 18.26 -47.44 26.85
N ASP A 295 17.51 -48.34 27.48
CA ASP A 295 16.71 -48.04 28.68
C ASP A 295 17.54 -47.83 29.96
#